data_AF-A0A161MLH5-F1
#
_entry.id   AF-A0A161MLH5-F1
#
_cell.length_a   1.000
_cell.length_b   1.000
_cell.length_c   1.000
_cell.angle_alpha   90.00
_cell.angle_beta   90.00
_cell.angle_gamma   90.00
#
_symmetry.space_group_name_H-M   'P 1'
#
loop_
_entity.id
_entity.type
_entity.pdbx_description
1 polymer ?
#
loop_
_entity_poly.entity_id
_entity_poly.type
_entity_poly.pdbx_seq_one_letter_code
_entity_poly.pdbx_strand_id
1 'polypeptide(L)'
;MIKKMNLLKKKEEALHLLKEIGDSSKQAGDLLQPLLLKLQNKQLVIENGLSFLDMKNQLLLFYLINLCQIIILKASGKSIEGNSAIERLIELRVTLDKIRPIDQKLKYQIEKLVKIAIKGSRNENDPCRFKANPGNMTALGDDGDSEVSDDLEDGEKPENKKINKYVPPKLAAVHYDGDDTYEIKKQKLIDRARKHALRSSVMQELKEQYLDTPVEIVQTNSLKQK
;
A
#
# COMPACT_ATOMS: atom_id res chain seq x y z
N MET A 1 -45.47 42.59 -1.72
CA MET A 1 -45.57 41.42 -2.62
C MET A 1 -44.27 40.64 -2.76
N ILE A 2 -43.13 41.27 -3.08
CA ILE A 2 -41.85 40.60 -3.38
C ILE A 2 -41.35 39.68 -2.24
N LYS A 3 -41.39 40.13 -0.97
CA LYS A 3 -41.02 39.29 0.20
C LYS A 3 -41.89 38.02 0.34
N LYS A 4 -43.18 38.12 0.05
CA LYS A 4 -44.15 37.00 0.17
C LYS A 4 -43.93 35.98 -0.96
N MET A 5 -43.62 36.45 -2.16
CA MET A 5 -43.25 35.61 -3.31
C MET A 5 -41.93 34.86 -3.08
N ASN A 6 -40.92 35.51 -2.49
CA ASN A 6 -39.65 34.86 -2.14
C ASN A 6 -39.80 33.83 -1.01
N LEU A 7 -40.72 34.06 -0.06
CA LEU A 7 -41.01 33.08 0.98
C LEU A 7 -41.69 31.82 0.41
N LEU A 8 -42.58 32.01 -0.57
CA LEU A 8 -43.30 30.92 -1.23
C LEU A 8 -42.34 30.03 -2.03
N LYS A 9 -41.42 30.64 -2.81
CA LYS A 9 -40.36 29.91 -3.52
C LYS A 9 -39.47 29.09 -2.58
N LYS A 10 -39.02 29.69 -1.47
CA LYS A 10 -38.23 28.97 -0.45
C LYS A 10 -38.97 27.80 0.18
N LYS A 11 -40.29 27.91 0.33
CA LYS A 11 -41.13 26.81 0.85
C LYS A 11 -41.22 25.66 -0.15
N GLU A 12 -41.40 25.96 -1.43
CA GLU A 12 -41.44 24.96 -2.52
C GLU A 12 -40.09 24.25 -2.66
N GLU A 13 -38.98 25.00 -2.63
CA GLU A 13 -37.62 24.46 -2.63
C GLU A 13 -37.38 23.54 -1.41
N ALA A 14 -37.79 23.96 -0.22
CA ALA A 14 -37.67 23.15 0.98
C ALA A 14 -38.45 21.83 0.89
N LEU A 15 -39.66 21.86 0.31
CA LEU A 15 -40.47 20.65 0.09
C LEU A 15 -39.84 19.72 -0.95
N HIS A 16 -39.22 20.26 -1.99
CA HIS A 16 -38.48 19.47 -2.97
C HIS A 16 -37.28 18.76 -2.32
N LEU A 17 -36.44 19.50 -1.60
CA LEU A 17 -35.27 18.96 -0.90
C LEU A 17 -35.67 17.88 0.12
N LEU A 18 -36.80 18.04 0.80
CA LEU A 18 -37.28 17.07 1.79
C LEU A 18 -37.75 15.77 1.12
N LYS A 19 -38.34 15.85 -0.08
CA LYS A 19 -38.63 14.66 -0.90
C LYS A 19 -37.36 13.97 -1.36
N GLU A 20 -36.38 14.71 -1.87
CA GLU A 20 -35.08 14.15 -2.30
C GLU A 20 -34.35 13.45 -1.16
N ILE A 21 -34.37 14.01 0.05
CA ILE A 21 -33.79 13.35 1.24
C ILE A 21 -34.53 12.05 1.54
N GLY A 22 -35.87 12.04 1.45
CA GLY A 22 -36.68 10.83 1.65
C GLY A 22 -36.36 9.74 0.62
N ASP A 23 -36.22 10.11 -0.64
CA ASP A 23 -35.90 9.19 -1.72
C ASP A 23 -34.47 8.66 -1.60
N SER A 24 -33.51 9.53 -1.25
CA SER A 24 -32.11 9.14 -0.99
C SER A 24 -32.01 8.17 0.20
N SER A 25 -32.80 8.39 1.25
CA SER A 25 -32.86 7.48 2.41
C SER A 25 -33.43 6.11 2.05
N LYS A 26 -34.42 6.06 1.16
CA LYS A 26 -34.98 4.78 0.65
C LYS A 26 -33.95 4.04 -0.19
N GLN A 27 -33.31 4.73 -1.12
CA GLN A 27 -32.24 4.15 -1.96
C GLN A 27 -31.10 3.58 -1.10
N ALA A 28 -30.68 4.29 -0.05
CA ALA A 28 -29.69 3.78 0.89
C ALA A 28 -30.19 2.52 1.65
N GLY A 29 -31.47 2.50 2.04
CA GLY A 29 -32.10 1.33 2.66
C GLY A 29 -32.13 0.12 1.74
N ASP A 30 -32.52 0.31 0.48
CA ASP A 30 -32.60 -0.75 -0.53
C ASP A 30 -31.22 -1.37 -0.82
N LEU A 31 -30.14 -0.58 -0.74
CA LEU A 31 -28.76 -1.07 -0.88
C LEU A 31 -28.26 -1.82 0.36
N LEU A 32 -28.68 -1.41 1.56
CA LEU A 32 -28.27 -2.04 2.82
C LEU A 32 -28.99 -3.37 3.06
N GLN A 33 -30.26 -3.47 2.67
CA GLN A 33 -31.08 -4.67 2.86
C GLN A 33 -30.45 -5.97 2.35
N PRO A 34 -29.90 -6.06 1.12
CA PRO A 34 -29.23 -7.28 0.65
C PRO A 34 -27.93 -7.58 1.40
N LEU A 35 -27.21 -6.57 1.88
CA LEU A 35 -26.00 -6.76 2.70
C LEU A 35 -26.35 -7.33 4.07
N LEU A 36 -27.43 -6.84 4.68
CA LEU A 36 -27.93 -7.30 5.96
C LEU A 36 -28.39 -8.77 5.88
N LEU A 37 -29.08 -9.15 4.80
CA LEU A 37 -29.45 -10.55 4.54
C LEU A 37 -28.22 -11.46 4.42
N LYS A 38 -27.17 -11.04 3.69
CA LYS A 38 -25.91 -11.80 3.58
C LYS A 38 -25.20 -11.95 4.93
N LEU A 39 -25.27 -10.92 5.77
CA LEU A 39 -24.68 -10.89 7.10
C LEU A 39 -25.43 -11.82 8.07
N GLN A 40 -26.77 -11.80 8.05
CA GLN A 40 -27.61 -12.73 8.81
C GLN A 40 -27.38 -14.19 8.41
N ASN A 41 -27.17 -14.44 7.11
CA ASN A 41 -26.86 -15.76 6.58
C ASN A 41 -25.41 -16.19 6.85
N LYS A 42 -24.62 -15.43 7.62
CA LYS A 42 -23.20 -15.65 7.92
C LYS A 42 -22.32 -15.88 6.68
N GLN A 43 -22.72 -15.36 5.53
CA GLN A 43 -21.96 -15.49 4.28
C GLN A 43 -20.76 -14.54 4.23
N LEU A 44 -20.68 -13.59 5.16
CA LEU A 44 -19.60 -12.61 5.27
C LEU A 44 -18.82 -12.88 6.55
N VAL A 45 -17.53 -13.15 6.42
CA VAL A 45 -16.59 -13.24 7.54
C VAL A 45 -16.17 -11.82 7.89
N ILE A 46 -16.56 -11.34 9.08
CA ILE A 46 -16.30 -9.97 9.56
C ILE A 46 -15.13 -9.95 10.56
N GLU A 47 -14.63 -11.12 10.96
CA GLU A 47 -13.69 -11.28 12.07
C GLU A 47 -12.40 -10.46 11.88
N ASN A 48 -11.98 -10.21 10.63
CA ASN A 48 -10.79 -9.42 10.29
C ASN A 48 -11.15 -8.11 9.55
N GLY A 49 -12.04 -7.31 10.12
CA GLY A 49 -12.39 -5.98 9.63
C GLY A 49 -11.32 -4.91 9.90
N LEU A 50 -11.26 -3.88 9.06
CA LEU A 50 -10.44 -2.69 9.30
C LEU A 50 -11.08 -1.84 10.41
N SER A 51 -10.67 -2.02 11.66
CA SER A 51 -11.20 -1.30 12.84
C SER A 51 -11.25 0.23 12.68
N PHE A 52 -10.27 0.82 11.97
CA PHE A 52 -10.28 2.25 11.67
C PHE A 52 -11.49 2.70 10.83
N LEU A 53 -11.92 1.87 9.88
CA LEU A 53 -13.07 2.18 9.04
C LEU A 53 -14.36 2.20 9.86
N ASP A 54 -14.50 1.28 10.80
CA ASP A 54 -15.62 1.24 11.74
C ASP A 54 -15.64 2.49 12.61
N MET A 55 -14.51 2.87 13.20
CA MET A 55 -14.37 4.11 13.96
C MET A 55 -14.78 5.32 13.12
N LYS A 56 -14.30 5.41 11.88
CA LYS A 56 -14.65 6.52 10.95
C LYS A 56 -16.15 6.57 10.66
N ASN A 57 -16.77 5.41 10.43
CA ASN A 57 -18.21 5.32 10.20
C ASN A 57 -19.00 5.79 11.42
N GLN A 58 -18.57 5.43 12.63
CA GLN A 58 -19.18 5.92 13.88
C GLN A 58 -19.03 7.44 14.02
N LEU A 59 -17.86 8.01 13.75
CA LEU A 59 -17.66 9.48 13.75
C LEU A 59 -18.59 10.18 12.75
N LEU A 60 -18.73 9.63 11.55
CA LEU A 60 -19.61 10.19 10.53
C LEU A 60 -21.08 10.12 10.95
N LEU A 61 -21.49 9.04 11.62
CA LEU A 61 -22.82 8.90 12.18
C LEU A 61 -23.08 9.95 13.27
N PHE A 62 -22.14 10.13 14.21
CA PHE A 62 -22.24 11.19 15.22
C PHE A 62 -22.31 12.59 14.60
N TYR A 63 -21.59 12.83 13.51
CA TYR A 63 -21.66 14.09 12.77
C TYR A 63 -23.06 14.33 12.20
N LEU A 64 -23.66 13.32 11.55
CA LEU A 64 -25.02 13.40 11.02
C LEU A 64 -26.08 13.58 12.12
N ILE A 65 -25.94 12.90 13.25
CA ILE A 65 -26.87 13.04 14.39
C ILE A 65 -26.86 14.48 14.92
N ASN A 66 -25.69 15.05 15.19
CA ASN A 66 -25.58 16.43 15.69
C ASN A 66 -26.08 17.44 14.63
N LEU A 67 -25.86 17.18 13.35
CA LEU A 67 -26.39 18.00 12.26
C LEU A 67 -27.93 17.96 12.23
N CYS A 68 -28.52 16.78 12.30
CA CYS A 68 -29.98 16.59 12.35
C CYS A 68 -30.58 17.30 13.56
N GLN A 69 -29.93 17.25 14.73
CA GLN A 69 -30.38 17.97 15.93
C GLN A 69 -30.45 19.49 15.68
N ILE A 70 -29.46 20.07 15.01
CA ILE A 70 -29.46 21.50 14.64
C ILE A 70 -30.57 21.81 13.62
N ILE A 71 -30.77 20.93 12.63
CA ILE A 71 -31.83 21.08 11.62
C ILE A 71 -33.21 21.08 12.29
N ILE A 72 -33.47 20.15 13.21
CA ILE A 72 -34.74 20.06 13.94
C ILE A 72 -34.97 21.31 14.79
N LEU A 73 -33.94 21.84 15.45
CA LEU A 73 -34.04 23.07 16.23
C LEU A 73 -34.37 24.28 15.35
N LYS A 74 -33.69 24.42 14.20
CA LYS A 74 -33.99 25.45 13.20
C LYS A 74 -35.42 25.32 12.66
N ALA A 75 -35.86 24.10 12.35
CA ALA A 75 -37.21 23.83 11.85
C ALA A 75 -38.29 24.14 12.90
N SER A 76 -37.97 23.95 14.18
CA SER A 76 -38.84 24.28 15.32
C SER A 76 -38.84 25.79 15.67
N GLY A 77 -38.05 26.61 14.97
CA GLY A 77 -37.95 28.06 15.23
C GLY A 77 -37.20 28.44 16.51
N LYS A 78 -36.45 27.52 17.12
CA LYS A 78 -35.63 27.79 18.31
C LYS A 78 -34.29 28.41 17.90
N SER A 79 -33.74 29.27 18.76
CA SER A 79 -32.38 29.78 18.57
C SER A 79 -31.38 28.64 18.66
N ILE A 80 -30.30 28.76 17.89
CA ILE A 80 -29.22 27.78 17.81
C ILE A 80 -28.06 28.20 18.73
N GLU A 81 -28.01 29.47 19.13
CA GLU A 81 -26.97 30.03 19.97
C GLU A 81 -26.95 29.35 21.34
N GLY A 82 -25.76 28.93 21.78
CA GLY A 82 -25.56 28.27 23.08
C GLY A 82 -25.83 26.76 23.10
N ASN A 83 -26.09 26.12 21.97
CA ASN A 83 -26.25 24.67 21.94
C ASN A 83 -24.90 23.93 21.81
N SER A 84 -24.62 23.05 22.78
CA SER A 84 -23.46 22.14 22.78
C SER A 84 -23.35 21.28 21.51
N ALA A 85 -24.45 21.06 20.77
CA ALA A 85 -24.42 20.39 19.46
C ALA A 85 -23.50 21.08 18.44
N ILE A 86 -23.35 22.41 18.48
CA ILE A 86 -22.43 23.13 17.59
C ILE A 86 -20.98 22.85 17.98
N GLU A 87 -20.65 22.92 19.26
CA GLU A 87 -19.30 22.63 19.76
C GLU A 87 -18.87 21.21 19.40
N ARG A 88 -19.75 20.23 19.63
CA ARG A 88 -19.53 18.84 19.21
C ARG A 88 -19.34 18.71 17.71
N LEU A 89 -20.09 19.47 16.89
CA LEU A 89 -19.95 19.45 15.44
C LEU A 89 -18.57 19.98 15.00
N ILE A 90 -18.07 21.02 15.67
CA ILE A 90 -16.74 21.58 15.43
C ILE A 90 -15.67 20.56 15.83
N GLU A 91 -15.80 19.94 17.00
CA GLU A 91 -14.89 18.87 17.46
C GLU A 91 -14.86 17.69 16.49
N LEU A 92 -16.03 17.21 16.06
CA LEU A 92 -16.16 16.15 15.07
C LEU A 92 -15.54 16.56 13.72
N ARG A 93 -15.68 17.82 13.30
CA ARG A 93 -15.05 18.31 12.08
C ARG A 93 -13.54 18.30 12.18
N VAL A 94 -12.99 18.80 13.29
CA VAL A 94 -11.54 18.83 13.53
C VAL A 94 -10.97 17.42 13.64
N THR A 95 -11.66 16.49 14.31
CA THR A 95 -11.22 15.09 14.38
C THR A 95 -11.22 14.42 13.01
N LEU A 96 -12.26 14.64 12.19
CA LEU A 96 -12.30 14.15 10.80
C LEU A 96 -11.15 14.71 9.95
N ASP A 97 -10.78 15.98 10.14
CA ASP A 97 -9.66 16.57 9.42
C ASP A 97 -8.31 16.00 9.89
N LYS A 98 -8.16 15.71 11.19
CA LYS A 98 -6.94 15.09 11.76
C LYS A 98 -6.73 13.65 11.30
N ILE A 99 -7.79 12.88 11.06
CA ILE A 99 -7.66 11.48 10.60
C ILE A 99 -7.43 11.36 9.08
N ARG A 100 -7.60 12.46 8.32
CA ARG A 100 -7.43 12.49 6.85
C ARG A 100 -6.10 11.91 6.33
N PRO A 101 -4.91 12.17 6.92
CA PRO A 101 -3.67 11.54 6.46
C PRO A 101 -3.64 10.02 6.66
N ILE A 102 -4.27 9.51 7.72
CA ILE A 102 -4.40 8.06 7.96
C ILE A 102 -5.32 7.45 6.91
N ASP A 103 -6.44 8.13 6.63
CA ASP A 103 -7.41 7.73 5.60
C ASP A 103 -6.76 7.63 4.20
N GLN A 104 -5.85 8.55 3.86
CA GLN A 104 -5.10 8.48 2.60
C GLN A 104 -4.18 7.26 2.52
N LYS A 105 -3.48 6.93 3.61
CA LYS A 105 -2.63 5.72 3.67
C LYS A 105 -3.47 4.44 3.58
N LEU A 106 -4.61 4.40 4.27
CA LEU A 106 -5.52 3.26 4.23
C LEU A 106 -6.19 3.11 2.87
N LYS A 107 -6.56 4.20 2.20
CA LYS A 107 -7.10 4.16 0.84
C LYS A 107 -6.16 3.42 -0.11
N TYR A 108 -4.87 3.72 -0.07
CA TYR A 108 -3.88 2.99 -0.87
C TYR A 108 -3.83 1.50 -0.53
N GLN A 109 -3.87 1.15 0.76
CA GLN A 109 -3.86 -0.25 1.19
C GLN A 109 -5.12 -1.00 0.73
N ILE A 110 -6.30 -0.41 0.89
CA ILE A 110 -7.57 -0.97 0.43
C ILE A 110 -7.55 -1.15 -1.10
N GLU A 111 -7.14 -0.12 -1.85
CA GLU A 111 -7.04 -0.20 -3.31
C GLU A 111 -6.06 -1.30 -3.75
N LYS A 112 -4.96 -1.49 -3.02
CA LYS A 112 -4.00 -2.55 -3.28
C LYS A 112 -4.62 -3.93 -3.02
N LEU A 113 -5.29 -4.13 -1.87
CA LEU A 113 -5.96 -5.39 -1.54
C LEU A 113 -7.06 -5.74 -2.55
N VAL A 114 -7.87 -4.75 -2.94
CA VAL A 114 -8.91 -4.92 -3.97
C VAL A 114 -8.29 -5.27 -5.32
N LYS A 115 -7.18 -4.61 -5.72
CA LYS A 115 -6.47 -4.96 -6.96
C LYS A 115 -5.92 -6.39 -6.92
N ILE A 116 -5.39 -6.83 -5.78
CA ILE A 116 -4.91 -8.22 -5.60
C ILE A 116 -6.08 -9.21 -5.71
N ALA A 117 -7.19 -8.93 -5.04
CA ALA A 117 -8.38 -9.79 -5.09
C ALA A 117 -8.97 -9.91 -6.50
N ILE A 118 -8.98 -8.83 -7.30
CA ILE A 118 -9.51 -8.84 -8.66
C ILE A 118 -8.53 -9.49 -9.66
N LYS A 119 -7.21 -9.22 -9.52
CA LYS A 119 -6.20 -9.66 -10.50
C LYS A 119 -5.54 -11.00 -10.17
N GLY A 120 -5.76 -11.55 -8.98
CA GLY A 120 -5.25 -12.86 -8.56
C GLY A 120 -3.72 -12.97 -8.43
N SER A 121 -2.97 -11.87 -8.58
CA SER A 121 -1.51 -11.87 -8.49
C SER A 121 -0.99 -10.61 -7.80
N ARG A 122 -0.17 -10.80 -6.75
CA ARG A 122 0.71 -9.77 -6.19
C ARG A 122 1.75 -9.46 -7.27
N ASN A 123 1.65 -8.30 -7.93
CA ASN A 123 2.62 -7.86 -8.93
C ASN A 123 4.06 -8.10 -8.44
N GLU A 124 4.86 -8.87 -9.20
CA GLU A 124 6.26 -9.16 -8.85
C GLU A 124 7.10 -7.89 -8.69
N ASN A 125 6.70 -6.80 -9.36
CA ASN A 125 7.40 -5.51 -9.38
C ASN A 125 6.81 -4.45 -8.42
N ASP A 126 6.15 -4.84 -7.33
CA ASP A 126 5.67 -3.85 -6.35
C ASP A 126 6.84 -3.34 -5.47
N PRO A 127 7.23 -2.05 -5.56
CA PRO A 127 8.34 -1.49 -4.79
C PRO A 127 8.14 -1.54 -3.27
N CYS A 128 6.90 -1.77 -2.80
CA CYS A 128 6.60 -1.98 -1.40
C CYS A 128 6.83 -3.43 -0.90
N ARG A 129 7.29 -4.37 -1.76
CA ARG A 129 7.69 -5.73 -1.33
C ARG A 129 8.95 -5.70 -0.47
N PHE A 130 9.84 -4.73 -0.69
CA PHE A 130 11.10 -4.59 0.03
C PHE A 130 10.96 -3.78 1.33
N LYS A 131 9.94 -4.07 2.13
CA LYS A 131 9.95 -3.58 3.52
C LYS A 131 10.97 -4.40 4.30
N ALA A 132 11.79 -3.71 5.09
CA ALA A 132 12.68 -4.38 6.02
C ALA A 132 11.82 -5.24 6.97
N ASN A 133 12.14 -6.53 7.07
CA ASN A 133 11.55 -7.44 8.04
C ASN A 133 12.44 -7.46 9.29
N PRO A 134 12.13 -6.68 10.34
CA PRO A 134 12.95 -6.62 11.55
C PRO A 134 13.01 -7.95 12.31
N GLY A 135 12.01 -8.85 12.16
CA GLY A 135 12.05 -10.20 12.72
C GLY A 135 13.14 -11.11 12.14
N ASN A 136 13.69 -10.75 10.97
CA ASN A 136 14.84 -11.47 10.41
C ASN A 136 16.17 -11.08 11.10
N MET A 137 16.18 -10.03 11.92
CA MET A 137 17.34 -9.62 12.73
C MET A 137 17.34 -10.30 14.11
N THR A 138 16.17 -10.54 14.71
CA THR A 138 16.07 -11.19 16.03
C THR A 138 16.36 -12.69 15.95
N ALA A 139 16.11 -13.34 14.81
CA ALA A 139 16.45 -14.75 14.59
C ALA A 139 17.96 -15.06 14.57
N LEU A 140 18.83 -14.04 14.57
CA LEU A 140 20.29 -14.20 14.61
C LEU A 140 20.90 -13.88 15.99
N GLY A 141 20.08 -13.51 16.98
CA GLY A 141 20.60 -12.81 18.17
C GLY A 141 20.13 -13.29 19.55
N ASP A 142 19.28 -14.31 19.69
CA ASP A 142 18.83 -14.70 21.04
C ASP A 142 18.58 -16.20 21.18
N ASP A 143 19.48 -16.86 21.90
CA ASP A 143 19.28 -18.18 22.52
C ASP A 143 18.73 -17.87 23.92
N GLY A 144 17.43 -17.55 24.00
CA GLY A 144 16.85 -16.96 25.19
C GLY A 144 15.35 -16.68 25.06
N ASP A 145 14.56 -17.70 25.40
CA ASP A 145 13.16 -17.67 25.83
C ASP A 145 12.46 -16.27 25.94
N SER A 146 11.48 -16.02 25.08
CA SER A 146 10.41 -15.05 25.36
C SER A 146 9.17 -15.38 24.54
N GLU A 147 8.15 -15.84 25.25
CA GLU A 147 6.79 -16.00 24.75
C GLU A 147 6.11 -14.65 24.42
N VAL A 148 5.12 -14.77 23.52
CA VAL A 148 3.99 -13.89 23.20
C VAL A 148 4.23 -12.52 22.53
N SER A 149 3.75 -12.38 21.29
CA SER A 149 2.47 -11.68 21.04
C SER A 149 2.06 -11.80 19.57
N ASP A 150 0.80 -12.17 19.36
CA ASP A 150 0.05 -12.24 18.11
C ASP A 150 0.33 -11.10 17.12
N ASP A 151 0.59 -11.46 15.87
CA ASP A 151 -0.01 -10.74 14.73
C ASP A 151 -0.18 -11.71 13.54
N LEU A 152 -1.39 -12.28 13.52
CA LEU A 152 -2.20 -12.79 12.41
C LEU A 152 -1.50 -13.26 11.11
N GLU A 153 -1.76 -14.54 10.82
CA GLU A 153 -1.51 -15.33 9.61
C GLU A 153 -1.53 -14.57 8.26
N ASP A 154 -0.45 -14.72 7.48
CA ASP A 154 -0.54 -14.95 6.03
C ASP A 154 0.32 -16.18 5.73
N GLY A 155 -0.36 -17.30 5.47
CA GLY A 155 0.24 -18.60 5.30
C GLY A 155 1.02 -18.72 4.00
N GLU A 156 2.34 -18.71 4.10
CA GLU A 156 3.19 -19.58 3.29
C GLU A 156 3.92 -20.53 4.25
N LYS A 157 3.59 -21.82 4.14
CA LYS A 157 4.29 -22.90 4.85
C LYS A 157 5.80 -22.70 4.66
N PRO A 158 6.62 -22.73 5.72
CA PRO A 158 8.05 -22.62 5.56
C PRO A 158 8.54 -23.91 4.91
N GLU A 159 8.77 -23.89 3.60
CA GLU A 159 9.65 -24.88 3.00
C GLU A 159 10.96 -24.84 3.77
N ASN A 160 11.33 -25.99 4.36
CA ASN A 160 12.55 -26.26 5.11
C ASN A 160 13.64 -25.19 4.91
N LYS A 161 13.68 -24.21 5.82
CA LYS A 161 14.75 -23.20 5.86
C LYS A 161 16.04 -23.89 6.28
N LYS A 162 16.73 -24.51 5.32
CA LYS A 162 18.18 -24.64 5.40
C LYS A 162 18.71 -23.25 5.72
N ILE A 163 19.52 -23.15 6.77
CA ILE A 163 20.17 -21.90 7.18
C ILE A 163 20.98 -21.42 5.97
N ASN A 164 20.39 -20.54 5.16
CA ASN A 164 21.06 -19.92 4.03
C ASN A 164 22.04 -18.93 4.65
N LYS A 165 23.28 -19.39 4.83
CA LYS A 165 24.41 -18.60 5.28
C LYS A 165 24.45 -17.34 4.41
N TYR A 166 24.20 -16.19 5.04
CA TYR A 166 24.26 -14.91 4.34
C TYR A 166 25.67 -14.74 3.77
N VAL A 167 25.77 -14.60 2.45
CA VAL A 167 27.01 -14.28 1.76
C VAL A 167 26.94 -12.81 1.38
N PRO A 168 27.71 -11.93 2.07
CA PRO A 168 27.77 -10.53 1.70
C PRO A 168 28.19 -10.39 0.24
N PRO A 169 27.56 -9.49 -0.54
CA PRO A 169 27.96 -9.24 -1.91
C PRO A 169 29.41 -8.76 -1.93
N LYS A 170 30.22 -9.36 -2.82
CA LYS A 170 31.62 -8.95 -3.00
C LYS A 170 31.65 -7.59 -3.69
N LEU A 171 31.75 -6.52 -2.90
CA LEU A 171 31.96 -5.16 -3.40
C LEU A 171 33.40 -5.05 -3.91
N ALA A 172 33.60 -5.26 -5.21
CA ALA A 172 34.82 -4.83 -5.88
C ALA A 172 34.71 -3.32 -6.17
N ALA A 173 35.82 -2.59 -6.03
CA ALA A 173 35.87 -1.20 -6.45
C ALA A 173 35.61 -1.11 -7.96
N VAL A 174 34.41 -0.67 -8.34
CA VAL A 174 34.06 -0.39 -9.73
C VAL A 174 34.36 1.08 -9.99
N HIS A 175 35.06 1.34 -11.09
CA HIS A 175 35.36 2.71 -11.50
C HIS A 175 34.04 3.39 -11.91
N TYR A 176 33.81 4.60 -11.39
CA TYR A 176 32.61 5.37 -11.70
C TYR A 176 32.80 6.09 -13.04
N ASP A 177 32.13 5.61 -14.08
CA ASP A 177 32.22 6.16 -15.44
C ASP A 177 31.28 7.38 -15.66
N GLY A 178 30.79 8.04 -14.60
CA GLY A 178 29.91 9.22 -14.74
C GLY A 178 28.51 8.92 -15.32
N ASP A 179 27.89 9.94 -15.92
CA ASP A 179 26.58 9.89 -16.60
C ASP A 179 26.68 9.32 -18.02
N ASP A 180 27.32 8.16 -18.15
CA ASP A 180 27.31 7.41 -19.41
C ASP A 180 25.86 7.09 -19.81
N THR A 181 25.46 7.56 -20.99
CA THR A 181 24.16 7.26 -21.61
C THR A 181 24.00 5.74 -21.76
N TYR A 182 22.76 5.25 -21.68
CA TYR A 182 22.44 3.80 -21.73
C TYR A 182 23.07 3.08 -22.94
N GLU A 183 23.17 3.76 -24.08
CA GLU A 183 23.76 3.23 -25.31
C GLU A 183 25.28 2.97 -25.18
N ILE A 184 26.01 3.87 -24.52
CA ILE A 184 27.46 3.78 -24.29
C ILE A 184 27.76 2.58 -23.37
N LYS A 185 26.95 2.38 -22.32
CA LYS A 185 27.08 1.22 -21.42
C LYS A 185 26.87 -0.11 -22.15
N LYS A 186 25.88 -0.15 -23.06
CA LYS A 186 25.59 -1.35 -23.87
C LYS A 186 26.74 -1.68 -24.82
N GLN A 187 27.32 -0.68 -25.48
CA GLN A 187 28.47 -0.90 -26.37
C GLN A 187 29.70 -1.40 -25.62
N LYS A 188 30.05 -0.80 -24.46
CA LYS A 188 31.16 -1.26 -23.62
C LYS A 188 31.01 -2.73 -23.17
N LEU A 189 29.79 -3.16 -22.85
CA LEU A 189 29.47 -4.55 -22.51
C LEU A 189 29.71 -5.49 -23.69
N ILE A 190 29.25 -5.12 -24.89
CA ILE A 190 29.44 -5.90 -26.12
C ILE A 190 30.93 -6.02 -26.43
N ASP A 191 31.70 -4.94 -26.30
CA ASP A 191 33.15 -4.96 -26.58
C ASP A 191 33.93 -5.79 -25.56
N ARG A 192 33.54 -5.75 -24.27
CA ARG A 192 34.10 -6.64 -23.25
C ARG A 192 33.79 -8.10 -23.57
N ALA A 193 32.57 -8.42 -24.01
CA ALA A 193 32.19 -9.77 -24.40
C ALA A 193 32.98 -10.25 -25.63
N ARG A 194 33.17 -9.38 -26.64
CA ARG A 194 34.01 -9.67 -27.82
C ARG A 194 35.46 -9.97 -27.43
N LYS A 195 36.07 -9.13 -26.59
CA LYS A 195 37.44 -9.35 -26.10
C LYS A 195 37.56 -10.65 -25.30
N HIS A 196 36.56 -10.97 -24.49
CA HIS A 196 36.54 -12.23 -23.75
C HIS A 196 36.38 -13.45 -24.67
N ALA A 197 35.56 -13.36 -25.72
CA ALA A 197 35.42 -14.42 -26.71
C ALA A 197 36.72 -14.65 -27.50
N LEU A 198 37.43 -13.58 -27.87
CA LEU A 198 38.75 -13.65 -28.50
C LEU A 198 39.83 -14.22 -27.56
N ARG A 199 39.66 -14.04 -26.24
CA ARG A 199 40.52 -14.61 -25.20
C ARG A 199 40.05 -16.01 -24.74
N SER A 200 39.04 -16.58 -25.39
CA SER A 200 38.64 -17.95 -25.08
C SER A 200 39.75 -18.93 -25.46
N SER A 201 39.85 -20.03 -24.70
CA SER A 201 40.90 -21.05 -24.87
C SER A 201 40.98 -21.58 -26.31
N VAL A 202 39.84 -21.66 -27.00
CA VAL A 202 39.74 -22.15 -28.38
C VAL A 202 40.41 -21.18 -29.38
N MET A 203 40.17 -19.87 -29.25
CA MET A 203 40.81 -18.87 -30.12
C MET A 203 42.31 -18.77 -29.85
N GLN A 204 42.73 -18.96 -28.59
CA GLN A 204 44.14 -18.96 -28.23
C GLN A 204 44.88 -20.18 -28.79
N GLU A 205 44.27 -21.37 -28.72
CA GLU A 205 44.84 -22.59 -29.32
C GLU A 205 44.94 -22.49 -30.85
N LEU A 206 43.91 -21.95 -31.52
CA LEU A 206 43.96 -21.63 -32.96
C LEU A 206 45.08 -20.64 -33.28
N LYS A 207 45.30 -19.65 -32.43
CA LYS A 207 46.38 -18.66 -32.60
C LYS A 207 47.76 -19.32 -32.48
N GLU A 208 47.95 -20.19 -31.49
CA GLU A 208 49.20 -20.93 -31.26
C GLU A 208 49.54 -21.90 -32.41
N GLN A 209 48.53 -22.51 -33.04
CA GLN A 209 48.75 -23.44 -34.16
C GLN A 209 49.19 -22.73 -35.46
N TYR A 210 48.70 -21.50 -35.70
CA TYR A 210 48.95 -20.78 -36.96
C TYR A 210 50.03 -19.69 -36.87
N LEU A 211 50.37 -19.23 -35.66
CA LEU A 211 51.39 -18.21 -35.45
C LEU A 211 52.54 -18.80 -34.64
N ASP A 212 53.73 -18.84 -35.23
CA ASP A 212 54.97 -19.30 -34.61
C ASP A 212 55.57 -18.26 -33.64
N THR A 213 54.70 -17.61 -32.85
CA THR A 213 55.10 -16.61 -31.84
C THR A 213 55.39 -17.33 -30.52
N PRO A 214 56.50 -17.00 -29.83
CA PRO A 214 56.89 -17.68 -28.59
C PRO A 214 55.82 -17.48 -27.48
N VAL A 215 55.59 -18.53 -26.69
CA VAL A 215 54.60 -18.55 -25.61
C VAL A 215 55.18 -17.93 -24.34
N GLU A 216 54.51 -16.91 -23.80
CA GLU A 216 54.84 -16.33 -22.49
C GLU A 216 54.24 -17.19 -21.35
N ILE A 217 55.10 -17.92 -20.64
CA ILE A 217 54.68 -18.72 -19.47
C ILE A 217 54.69 -17.80 -18.25
N VAL A 218 53.53 -17.26 -17.89
CA VAL A 218 53.37 -16.50 -16.64
C VAL A 218 53.18 -17.49 -15.48
N GLN A 219 54.18 -17.64 -14.62
CA GLN A 219 54.05 -18.40 -13.38
C GLN A 219 53.04 -17.70 -12.46
N THR A 220 51.81 -18.20 -12.44
CA THR A 220 50.81 -17.75 -11.46
C THR A 220 50.99 -18.58 -10.19
N ASN A 221 51.30 -17.92 -9.08
CA ASN A 221 51.36 -18.56 -7.77
C ASN A 221 49.99 -19.13 -7.41
N SER A 222 49.79 -20.43 -7.64
CA SER A 222 48.55 -21.17 -7.38
C SER A 222 48.32 -21.50 -5.89
N LEU A 223 49.07 -20.87 -4.99
CA LEU A 223 48.91 -21.01 -3.54
C LEU A 223 47.86 -20.04 -3.01
N LYS A 224 46.58 -20.31 -3.31
CA LYS A 224 45.43 -19.82 -2.52
C LYS A 224 44.16 -20.59 -2.88
N GLN A 225 44.15 -21.89 -2.56
CA GLN A 225 42.94 -22.64 -2.28
C GLN A 225 43.14 -23.38 -0.96
N LYS A 226 42.62 -22.79 0.13
CA LYS A 226 42.04 -23.46 1.29
C LYS A 226 40.98 -22.52 1.85
#